data_AF-A0A250B908-F1
#
_entry.id   AF-A0A250B908-F1
#
_cell.length_a   1.000
_cell.length_b   1.000
_cell.length_c   1.000
_cell.angle_alpha   90.00
_cell.angle_beta   90.00
_cell.angle_gamma   90.00
#
_symmetry.space_group_name_H-M   'P 1'
#
loop_
_entity.id
_entity.type
_entity.pdbx_description
1 polymer ?
#
loop_
_entity_poly.entity_id
_entity_poly.type
_entity_poly.pdbx_seq_one_letter_code
_entity_poly.pdbx_strand_id
1 'polypeptide(L)'
;MPAAYNCLSAQKDASSKKLDTLIAETVKRIKANNVGPFNGKEDSPETAGDVYSRRFLDAQKKWKAYRDELCLSVATELDEDSYDYQPYIDQCQINLNRNHANEIAQMGLPPAN
;
A
#
# COMPACT_ATOMS: atom_id res chain seq x y z
N MET A 1 -15.03 -16.40 -23.34
CA MET A 1 -15.38 -15.50 -22.22
C MET A 1 -14.12 -14.76 -21.77
N PRO A 2 -13.77 -13.58 -22.34
CA PRO A 2 -12.58 -12.81 -21.91
C PRO A 2 -12.90 -11.46 -21.22
N ALA A 3 -14.13 -10.97 -21.32
CA ALA A 3 -14.48 -9.61 -20.90
C ALA A 3 -14.53 -9.42 -19.37
N ALA A 4 -14.96 -10.43 -18.61
CA ALA A 4 -15.06 -10.35 -17.15
C ALA A 4 -13.68 -10.37 -16.47
N TYR A 5 -12.76 -11.23 -16.94
CA TYR A 5 -11.37 -11.28 -16.49
C TYR A 5 -10.66 -9.93 -16.71
N ASN A 6 -10.77 -9.37 -17.92
CA ASN A 6 -10.19 -8.07 -18.24
C ASN A 6 -10.75 -6.93 -17.37
N CYS A 7 -11.99 -7.05 -16.92
CA CYS A 7 -12.60 -6.05 -16.02
C CYS A 7 -12.01 -6.13 -14.61
N LEU A 8 -11.80 -7.34 -14.06
CA LEU A 8 -11.29 -7.52 -12.70
C LEU A 8 -9.82 -7.12 -12.59
N SER A 9 -8.98 -7.50 -13.54
CA SER A 9 -7.58 -7.07 -13.55
C SER A 9 -7.46 -5.54 -13.65
N ALA A 10 -8.30 -4.89 -14.45
CA ALA A 10 -8.36 -3.43 -14.50
C ALA A 10 -8.79 -2.80 -13.17
N GLN A 11 -9.72 -3.42 -12.44
CA GLN A 11 -10.10 -2.99 -11.09
C GLN A 11 -8.97 -3.16 -10.08
N LYS A 12 -8.21 -4.26 -10.16
CA LYS A 12 -7.02 -4.50 -9.34
C LYS A 12 -5.97 -3.43 -9.57
N ASP A 13 -5.72 -3.07 -10.83
CA ASP A 13 -4.78 -1.99 -11.18
C ASP A 13 -5.26 -0.63 -10.65
N ALA A 14 -6.55 -0.32 -10.82
CA ALA A 14 -7.14 0.90 -10.29
C ALA A 14 -7.06 0.97 -8.76
N SER A 15 -7.32 -0.14 -8.06
CA SER A 15 -7.21 -0.21 -6.60
C SER A 15 -5.77 0.00 -6.12
N SER A 16 -4.79 -0.57 -6.83
CA SER A 16 -3.37 -0.43 -6.52
C SER A 16 -2.90 1.00 -6.75
N LYS A 17 -3.31 1.63 -7.86
CA LYS A 17 -3.02 3.05 -8.13
C LYS A 17 -3.61 3.96 -7.06
N LYS A 18 -4.84 3.69 -6.61
CA LYS A 18 -5.48 4.46 -5.54
C LYS A 18 -4.69 4.36 -4.22
N LEU A 19 -4.23 3.15 -3.88
CA LEU A 19 -3.38 2.95 -2.71
C LEU A 19 -2.03 3.70 -2.85
N ASP A 20 -1.41 3.68 -4.02
CA ASP A 20 -0.17 4.41 -4.28
C ASP A 20 -0.33 5.93 -4.13
N THR A 21 -1.43 6.47 -4.64
CA THR A 21 -1.78 7.88 -4.44
C THR A 21 -1.94 8.20 -2.94
N LEU A 22 -2.66 7.37 -2.20
CA LEU A 22 -2.82 7.54 -0.75
C LEU A 22 -1.48 7.51 -0.01
N ILE A 23 -0.59 6.56 -0.35
CA ILE A 23 0.76 6.45 0.23
C ILE A 23 1.56 7.72 -0.06
N ALA A 24 1.54 8.22 -1.29
CA ALA A 24 2.26 9.43 -1.67
C ALA A 24 1.74 10.68 -0.93
N GLU A 25 0.41 10.81 -0.79
CA GLU A 25 -0.20 11.88 0.00
C GLU A 25 0.15 11.77 1.48
N THR A 26 0.16 10.56 2.03
CA THR A 26 0.53 10.29 3.41
C THR A 26 1.99 10.70 3.67
N VAL A 27 2.92 10.40 2.77
CA VAL A 27 4.31 10.86 2.84
C VAL A 27 4.40 12.38 2.87
N LYS A 28 3.61 13.09 2.04
CA LYS A 28 3.57 14.57 2.07
C LYS A 28 3.12 15.09 3.44
N ARG A 29 2.05 14.50 4.01
CA ARG A 29 1.55 14.87 5.35
C ARG A 29 2.57 14.57 6.45
N ILE A 30 3.25 13.42 6.39
CA ILE A 30 4.33 13.08 7.33
C ILE A 30 5.41 14.16 7.31
N LYS A 31 5.91 14.52 6.13
CA LYS A 31 6.99 15.50 6.01
C LYS A 31 6.56 16.89 6.48
N ALA A 32 5.38 17.35 6.06
CA ALA A 32 4.85 18.67 6.43
C ALA A 32 4.66 18.83 7.95
N ASN A 33 4.29 17.75 8.64
CA ASN A 33 3.99 17.79 10.07
C ASN A 33 5.18 17.44 10.98
N ASN A 34 6.34 17.10 10.43
CA ASN A 34 7.49 16.63 11.20
C ASN A 34 8.81 17.29 10.74
N VAL A 35 8.82 18.62 10.68
CA VAL A 35 9.95 19.42 10.16
C VAL A 35 11.16 19.51 11.11
N GLY A 36 11.00 19.17 12.39
CA GLY A 36 12.06 19.26 13.39
C GLY A 36 13.18 18.24 13.19
N PRO A 37 14.35 18.44 13.81
CA PRO A 37 15.48 17.53 13.69
C PRO A 37 15.16 16.13 14.21
N PHE A 38 15.65 15.09 13.51
CA PHE A 38 15.52 13.72 13.98
C PHE A 38 16.21 13.52 15.34
N ASN A 39 15.55 12.82 16.27
CA ASN A 39 16.00 12.58 17.64
C ASN A 39 16.34 13.85 18.46
N GLY A 40 15.82 15.02 18.08
CA GLY A 40 16.08 16.28 18.79
C GLY A 40 17.55 16.75 18.71
N LYS A 41 18.34 16.17 17.80
CA LYS A 41 19.73 16.55 17.57
C LYS A 41 19.77 17.70 16.56
N GLU A 42 20.02 18.92 17.02
CA GLU A 42 20.02 20.12 16.16
C GLU A 42 21.02 20.05 14.98
N ASP A 43 22.07 19.24 15.13
CA ASP A 43 23.07 18.95 14.09
C ASP A 43 22.68 17.78 13.16
N SER A 44 21.50 17.19 13.34
CA SER A 44 21.00 16.10 12.48
C SER A 44 20.81 16.59 11.04
N PRO A 45 21.39 15.91 10.05
CA PRO A 45 21.16 16.24 8.64
C PRO A 45 19.76 15.83 8.14
N GLU A 46 19.01 15.05 8.94
CA GLU A 46 17.66 14.58 8.61
C GLU A 46 16.62 15.15 9.58
N THR A 47 15.43 15.48 9.05
CA THR A 47 14.25 15.79 9.87
C THR A 47 13.58 14.51 10.40
N ALA A 48 12.76 14.63 11.45
CA ALA A 48 11.91 13.54 11.90
C ALA A 48 10.97 13.04 10.79
N GLY A 49 10.49 13.95 9.93
CA GLY A 49 9.67 13.64 8.76
C GLY A 49 10.41 12.87 7.68
N ASP A 50 11.69 13.12 7.46
CA ASP A 50 12.52 12.35 6.53
C ASP A 50 12.67 10.90 7.00
N VAL A 51 13.02 10.71 8.26
CA VAL A 51 13.18 9.37 8.84
C VAL A 51 11.84 8.63 8.89
N TYR A 52 10.76 9.30 9.30
CA TYR A 52 9.42 8.71 9.35
C TYR A 52 8.96 8.32 7.94
N SER A 53 9.03 9.23 6.96
CA SER A 53 8.59 8.92 5.59
C SER A 53 9.38 7.77 4.95
N ARG A 54 10.69 7.68 5.18
CA ARG A 54 11.53 6.54 4.74
C ARG A 54 11.04 5.23 5.36
N ARG A 55 10.89 5.19 6.69
CA ARG A 55 10.39 3.98 7.39
C ARG A 55 8.99 3.58 6.94
N PHE A 56 8.11 4.56 6.73
CA PHE A 56 6.76 4.34 6.23
C PHE A 56 6.80 3.71 4.84
N LEU A 57 7.58 4.27 3.90
CA LEU A 57 7.75 3.73 2.55
C LEU A 57 8.34 2.31 2.55
N ASP A 58 9.33 2.05 3.40
CA ASP A 58 9.89 0.70 3.57
C ASP A 58 8.83 -0.30 4.06
N ALA A 59 7.97 0.12 4.99
CA ALA A 59 6.84 -0.68 5.44
C ALA A 59 5.84 -0.93 4.31
N GLN A 60 5.54 0.06 3.46
CA GLN A 60 4.64 -0.12 2.31
C GLN A 60 5.18 -1.15 1.31
N LYS A 61 6.50 -1.12 1.05
CA LYS A 61 7.15 -2.10 0.17
C LYS A 61 7.02 -3.52 0.71
N LYS A 62 7.27 -3.71 2.01
CA LYS A 62 7.13 -5.01 2.69
C LYS A 62 5.68 -5.48 2.72
N TRP A 63 4.74 -4.58 2.98
CA TRP A 63 3.32 -4.90 2.99
C TRP A 63 2.82 -5.36 1.63
N LYS A 64 3.24 -4.70 0.52
CA LYS A 64 2.87 -5.14 -0.83
C LYS A 64 3.41 -6.54 -1.16
N ALA A 65 4.66 -6.82 -0.78
CA ALA A 65 5.22 -8.16 -0.94
C ALA A 65 4.42 -9.20 -0.14
N TYR A 66 4.12 -8.91 1.13
CA TYR A 66 3.27 -9.76 1.96
C TYR A 66 1.88 -9.98 1.35
N ARG A 67 1.23 -8.94 0.82
CA ARG A 67 -0.06 -9.03 0.13
C ARG A 67 0.00 -9.99 -1.03
N ASP A 68 1.04 -9.89 -1.86
CA ASP A 68 1.18 -10.71 -3.07
C ASP A 68 1.40 -12.18 -2.70
N GLU A 69 2.30 -12.46 -1.76
CA GLU A 69 2.53 -13.82 -1.23
C GLU A 69 1.29 -14.41 -0.56
N LEU A 70 0.55 -13.61 0.21
CA LEU A 70 -0.69 -14.06 0.84
C LEU A 70 -1.75 -14.40 -0.21
N CYS A 71 -1.94 -13.56 -1.22
CA CYS A 71 -2.94 -13.84 -2.25
C CYS A 71 -2.59 -15.06 -3.10
N LEU A 72 -1.29 -15.30 -3.38
CA LEU A 72 -0.84 -16.56 -3.97
C LEU A 72 -1.16 -17.74 -3.04
N SER A 73 -0.85 -17.62 -1.74
CA SER A 73 -1.14 -18.68 -0.76
C SER A 73 -2.64 -19.01 -0.68
N VAL A 74 -3.53 -18.02 -0.73
CA VAL A 74 -4.98 -18.30 -0.71
C VAL A 74 -5.43 -18.94 -2.03
N ALA A 75 -4.86 -18.53 -3.16
CA ALA A 75 -5.20 -19.11 -4.46
C ALA A 75 -4.75 -20.59 -4.62
N THR A 76 -3.88 -21.10 -3.74
CA THR A 76 -3.45 -22.52 -3.77
C THR A 76 -4.57 -23.54 -3.55
N GLU A 77 -5.73 -23.09 -3.06
CA GLU A 77 -6.93 -23.93 -2.99
C GLU A 77 -7.50 -24.24 -4.40
N LEU A 78 -7.06 -23.52 -5.43
CA LEU A 78 -7.46 -23.68 -6.82
C LEU A 78 -6.34 -24.35 -7.63
N ASP A 79 -6.72 -25.01 -8.73
CA ASP A 79 -5.79 -25.43 -9.77
C ASP A 79 -5.18 -24.18 -10.44
N GLU A 80 -3.85 -24.11 -10.58
CA GLU A 80 -3.16 -22.97 -11.21
C GLU A 80 -3.53 -22.81 -12.69
N ASP A 81 -3.90 -23.91 -13.36
CA ASP A 81 -4.37 -23.90 -14.74
C ASP A 81 -5.87 -23.53 -14.86
N SER A 82 -6.56 -23.35 -13.73
CA SER A 82 -7.95 -22.93 -13.70
C SER A 82 -8.13 -21.52 -14.25
N TYR A 83 -9.21 -21.33 -15.02
CA TYR A 83 -9.64 -20.00 -15.47
C TYR A 83 -9.90 -19.03 -14.30
N ASP A 84 -10.24 -19.55 -13.12
CA ASP A 84 -10.56 -18.75 -11.93
C ASP A 84 -9.34 -18.37 -11.08
N TYR A 85 -8.17 -18.95 -11.34
CA TYR A 85 -6.97 -18.77 -10.53
C TYR A 85 -6.54 -17.29 -10.42
N GLN A 86 -6.29 -16.65 -11.56
CA GLN A 86 -5.87 -15.25 -11.59
C GLN A 86 -6.99 -14.27 -11.14
N PRO A 87 -8.27 -14.44 -11.54
CA PRO A 87 -9.37 -13.66 -10.96
C PRO A 87 -9.41 -13.70 -9.43
N TYR A 88 -9.14 -14.86 -8.83
CA TYR A 88 -9.16 -15.02 -7.38
C TYR A 88 -8.04 -14.21 -6.72
N ILE A 89 -6.83 -14.25 -7.28
CA ILE A 89 -5.68 -13.44 -6.84
C ILE A 89 -6.01 -11.94 -6.95
N ASP A 90 -6.56 -11.51 -8.08
CA ASP A 90 -6.90 -10.10 -8.32
C ASP A 90 -7.94 -9.60 -7.29
N GLN A 91 -8.97 -10.41 -7.01
CA GLN A 91 -9.98 -10.08 -6.01
C GLN A 91 -9.41 -10.01 -4.59
N CYS A 92 -8.49 -10.92 -4.24
CA CYS A 92 -7.76 -10.87 -2.98
C CYS A 92 -6.96 -9.56 -2.84
N GLN A 93 -6.20 -9.19 -3.87
CA GLN A 93 -5.41 -7.95 -3.86
C GLN A 93 -6.28 -6.69 -3.74
N ILE A 94 -7.43 -6.64 -4.43
CA ILE A 94 -8.40 -5.54 -4.30
C ILE A 94 -8.87 -5.37 -2.86
N ASN A 95 -9.23 -6.49 -2.21
CA ASN A 95 -9.72 -6.48 -0.83
C ASN A 95 -8.64 -6.01 0.16
N LEU A 96 -7.42 -6.53 0.02
CA LEU A 96 -6.31 -6.15 0.89
C LEU A 96 -5.86 -4.70 0.66
N ASN A 97 -5.87 -4.19 -0.58
CA ASN A 97 -5.63 -2.78 -0.87
C ASN A 97 -6.62 -1.87 -0.14
N ARG A 98 -7.91 -2.23 -0.13
CA ARG A 98 -8.96 -1.49 0.59
C ARG A 98 -8.72 -1.52 2.10
N ASN A 99 -8.37 -2.67 2.67
CA ASN A 99 -8.15 -2.80 4.11
C ASN A 99 -6.93 -2.01 4.57
N HIS A 100 -5.83 -2.07 3.81
CA HIS A 100 -4.62 -1.34 4.16
C HIS A 100 -4.77 0.17 4.03
N ALA A 101 -5.59 0.64 3.07
CA ALA A 101 -5.96 2.06 3.04
C ALA A 101 -6.62 2.53 4.35
N ASN A 102 -7.40 1.68 5.00
CA ASN A 102 -7.99 1.98 6.32
C ASN A 102 -6.93 1.95 7.44
N GLU A 103 -5.97 1.02 7.39
CA GLU A 103 -4.83 1.00 8.34
C GLU A 103 -4.00 2.28 8.24
N ILE A 104 -3.72 2.75 7.02
CA ILE A 104 -3.04 4.04 6.81
C ILE A 104 -3.87 5.20 7.38
N ALA A 105 -5.20 5.18 7.18
CA ALA A 105 -6.07 6.22 7.74
C ALA A 105 -6.07 6.24 9.28
N GLN A 106 -5.92 5.09 9.93
CA GLN A 106 -5.84 4.97 11.40
C GLN A 106 -4.55 5.58 11.99
N MET A 107 -3.54 5.88 11.17
CA MET A 107 -2.35 6.62 11.63
C MET A 107 -2.71 8.04 12.11
N GLY A 108 -3.90 8.56 11.77
CA GLY A 108 -4.42 9.81 12.33
C GLY A 108 -3.61 11.05 11.97
N LEU A 109 -2.87 11.00 10.85
CA LEU A 109 -2.01 12.11 10.45
C LEU A 109 -2.83 13.36 10.11
N PRO A 110 -2.49 14.53 10.66
CA PRO A 110 -3.15 15.77 10.31
C PRO A 110 -2.95 16.12 8.82
N PRO A 111 -3.76 17.04 8.26
CA PRO A 111 -3.53 17.61 6.94
C PRO A 111 -2.09 18.15 6.81
N ALA A 112 -1.58 18.26 5.59
CA ALA A 112 -0.29 18.92 5.38
C ALA A 112 -0.46 20.41 5.71
N ASN A 113 0.38 20.91 6.62
CA ASN A 113 0.50 22.34 6.93
C ASN A 113 1.17 23.10 5.79
#